data_AF-A0A962CI15-F1
#
_entry.id   AF-A0A962CI15-F1
#
_cell.length_a   1.000
_cell.length_b   1.000
_cell.length_c   1.000
_cell.angle_alpha   90.00
_cell.angle_beta   90.00
_cell.angle_gamma   90.00
#
_symmetry.space_group_name_H-M   'P 1'
#
loop_
_entity.id
_entity.type
_entity.pdbx_description
1 polymer ?
#
loop_
_entity_poly.entity_id
_entity_poly.type
_entity_poly.pdbx_seq_one_letter_code
_entity_poly.pdbx_strand_id
1 'polypeptide(L)'
;INSINPVDVSKLRVAGSELKQAFLPVNMLWGSYNFTDNFSGEAFYLLDFQKTDPDPVGTYFSTNDFAVIGGRYVMLNFGTVPQPVINTDLFDEVCLQGNFAASDTGLPANLVAAGCSAAFPRTKTRNAKDNGQGGIALRYLAENLNNTEFAFYAMNYHSRVPLISGISVTNSSVTSGSYFTEYPENIHLFGVSFNTQLEASGVALQGEFSYRPNQPFQIDDVELLFAGLSPLNAVIQQPYLRFISQLGQYGPGEEIPGYERHKIAQLQFTATKVFGPGNWVGANQVAMVAEVGFTNVDLPDNLRFNGDGTDTGGGGDVNTGVGRNPITQVGGFPTRFSWGYRIAARADYNNVWGTPINLSPRIAFNHDVNGTTPGPGGSFVEGRKSITIGTEANYLSNWVFDISYTNFFGGGSFNLIHDRDFVQVAARYSF
;
A
#
# COMPACT_ATOMS: atom_id res chain seq x y z
N ILE A 1 7.18 16.92 -1.29
CA ILE A 1 6.61 16.12 -0.19
C ILE A 1 5.63 15.12 -0.81
N ASN A 2 5.94 13.82 -0.78
CA ASN A 2 5.13 12.82 -1.52
C ASN A 2 3.90 12.31 -0.76
N SER A 3 3.77 12.56 0.55
CA SER A 3 2.68 11.99 1.36
C SER A 3 1.29 12.61 1.15
N ILE A 4 1.19 13.72 0.41
CA ILE A 4 -0.09 14.40 0.12
C ILE A 4 -0.67 14.06 -1.26
N ASN A 5 0.10 13.38 -2.11
CA ASN A 5 -0.29 13.08 -3.48
C ASN A 5 -1.00 11.72 -3.51
N PRO A 6 -2.32 11.67 -3.78
CA PRO A 6 -3.02 10.41 -3.95
C PRO A 6 -2.58 9.75 -5.25
N VAL A 7 -2.63 8.42 -5.26
CA VAL A 7 -2.17 7.62 -6.40
C VAL A 7 -3.28 6.65 -6.82
N ASP A 8 -3.45 6.51 -8.12
CA ASP A 8 -4.19 5.41 -8.73
C ASP A 8 -3.20 4.31 -9.10
N VAL A 9 -3.22 3.22 -8.33
CA VAL A 9 -2.25 2.13 -8.48
C VAL A 9 -2.47 1.39 -9.80
N SER A 10 -3.71 1.31 -10.28
CA SER A 10 -4.05 0.61 -11.52
C SER A 10 -3.42 1.28 -12.74
N LYS A 11 -3.27 2.61 -12.72
CA LYS A 11 -2.59 3.36 -13.79
C LYS A 11 -1.10 3.07 -13.89
N LEU A 12 -0.44 2.68 -12.81
CA LEU A 12 0.97 2.22 -12.83
C LEU A 12 1.14 0.86 -13.50
N ARG A 13 0.05 0.12 -13.71
CA ARG A 13 0.05 -1.20 -14.36
C ARG A 13 -0.17 -1.10 -15.88
N VAL A 14 -0.46 0.08 -16.40
CA VAL A 14 -0.68 0.28 -17.84
C VAL A 14 0.66 0.25 -18.58
N ALA A 15 0.70 -0.49 -19.69
CA ALA A 15 1.90 -0.58 -20.50
C ALA A 15 2.36 0.81 -20.97
N GLY A 16 3.61 1.14 -20.64
CA GLY A 16 4.21 2.41 -20.95
C GLY A 16 3.73 3.59 -20.10
N SER A 17 3.03 3.34 -18.98
CA SER A 17 2.61 4.39 -18.06
C SER A 17 3.79 5.16 -17.50
N GLU A 18 3.62 6.47 -17.35
CA GLU A 18 4.56 7.32 -16.62
C GLU A 18 4.08 7.53 -15.19
N LEU A 19 5.00 7.67 -14.24
CA LEU A 19 4.68 7.92 -12.83
C LEU A 19 3.73 9.12 -12.65
N LYS A 20 3.86 10.16 -13.49
CA LYS A 20 3.00 11.35 -13.47
C LYS A 20 1.52 11.05 -13.74
N GLN A 21 1.21 9.99 -14.48
CA GLN A 21 -0.16 9.62 -14.83
C GLN A 21 -0.90 8.95 -13.67
N ALA A 22 -0.16 8.38 -12.73
CA ALA A 22 -0.73 7.72 -11.56
C ALA A 22 -1.13 8.71 -10.46
N PHE A 23 -0.52 9.89 -10.41
CA PHE A 23 -0.91 10.91 -9.45
C PHE A 23 -2.28 11.48 -9.78
N LEU A 24 -3.15 11.50 -8.78
CA LEU A 24 -4.46 12.13 -8.87
C LEU A 24 -4.35 13.63 -8.56
N PRO A 25 -5.02 14.49 -9.34
CA PRO A 25 -5.00 15.92 -9.07
C PRO A 25 -5.69 16.23 -7.74
N VAL A 26 -5.13 17.18 -7.00
CA VAL A 26 -5.68 17.71 -5.74
C VAL A 26 -5.84 19.22 -5.85
N ASN A 27 -6.96 19.75 -5.38
CA ASN A 27 -7.19 21.19 -5.35
C ASN A 27 -6.42 21.78 -4.16
N MET A 28 -5.57 22.77 -4.42
CA MET A 28 -4.76 23.39 -3.37
C MET A 28 -4.51 24.87 -3.60
N LEU A 29 -4.35 25.58 -2.48
CA LEU A 29 -3.67 26.87 -2.44
C LEU A 29 -2.20 26.62 -2.13
N TRP A 30 -1.32 27.27 -2.86
CA TRP A 30 0.12 27.11 -2.73
C TRP A 30 0.81 28.47 -2.89
N GLY A 31 1.87 28.68 -2.12
CA GLY A 31 2.71 29.87 -2.25
C GLY A 31 4.12 29.62 -1.74
N SER A 32 5.08 30.29 -2.38
CA SER A 32 6.50 30.26 -2.01
C SER A 32 7.06 31.66 -1.91
N TYR A 33 8.04 31.84 -1.03
CA TYR A 33 8.76 33.11 -0.86
C TYR A 33 10.24 32.85 -0.62
N ASN A 34 11.10 33.56 -1.35
CA ASN A 34 12.54 33.56 -1.13
C ASN A 34 12.86 34.70 -0.17
N PHE A 35 13.28 34.37 1.04
CA PHE A 35 13.68 35.37 2.04
C PHE A 35 15.06 35.94 1.71
N THR A 36 15.95 35.10 1.17
CA THR A 36 17.28 35.44 0.66
C THR A 36 17.60 34.55 -0.56
N ASP A 37 18.77 34.72 -1.17
CA ASP A 37 19.23 33.88 -2.29
C ASP A 37 19.45 32.41 -1.90
N ASN A 38 19.66 32.13 -0.61
CA ASN A 38 19.95 30.80 -0.08
C ASN A 38 18.93 30.30 0.96
N PHE A 39 17.83 31.03 1.20
CA PHE A 39 16.79 30.63 2.15
C PHE A 39 15.40 30.94 1.61
N SER A 40 14.56 29.92 1.51
CA SER A 40 13.19 30.03 1.01
C SER A 40 12.19 29.26 1.86
N GLY A 41 10.94 29.69 1.78
CA GLY A 41 9.80 29.05 2.43
C GLY A 41 8.68 28.77 1.45
N GLU A 42 7.97 27.68 1.69
CA GLU A 42 6.80 27.26 0.94
C GLU A 42 5.69 26.88 1.92
N ALA A 43 4.45 27.20 1.55
CA ALA A 43 3.27 26.77 2.28
C ALA A 43 2.18 26.31 1.31
N PHE A 44 1.40 25.33 1.74
CA PHE A 44 0.25 24.86 0.98
C PHE A 44 -0.93 24.54 1.90
N TYR A 45 -2.13 24.57 1.33
CA TYR A 45 -3.37 24.15 1.96
C TYR A 45 -4.25 23.43 0.94
N LEU A 46 -4.68 22.21 1.26
CA LEU A 46 -5.57 21.43 0.40
C LEU A 46 -7.02 21.86 0.61
N LEU A 47 -7.76 21.96 -0.50
CA LEU A 47 -9.15 22.38 -0.53
C LEU A 47 -10.11 21.18 -0.59
N ASP A 48 -9.61 20.00 -0.96
CA ASP A 48 -10.37 18.77 -1.04
C ASP A 48 -9.59 17.54 -0.55
N PHE A 49 -10.33 16.54 -0.08
CA PHE A 49 -9.79 15.22 0.23
C PHE A 49 -9.88 14.30 -0.99
N GLN A 50 -8.76 13.61 -1.28
CA GLN A 50 -8.66 12.66 -2.39
C GLN A 50 -8.00 11.36 -1.91
N LYS A 51 -8.68 10.25 -1.95
CA LYS A 51 -8.12 8.95 -1.54
C LYS A 51 -7.16 8.37 -2.59
N THR A 52 -6.29 7.46 -2.15
CA THR A 52 -5.56 6.55 -3.02
C THR A 52 -6.51 5.43 -3.46
N ASP A 53 -6.48 5.10 -4.74
CA ASP A 53 -7.26 4.02 -5.31
C ASP A 53 -6.34 2.79 -5.51
N PRO A 54 -6.46 1.75 -4.66
CA PRO A 54 -5.72 0.51 -4.79
C PRO A 54 -6.27 -0.35 -5.95
N ASP A 55 -5.49 -1.36 -6.34
CA ASP A 55 -5.87 -2.33 -7.38
C ASP A 55 -7.26 -2.96 -7.08
N PRO A 56 -8.29 -2.77 -7.94
CA PRO A 56 -9.66 -3.23 -7.69
C PRO A 56 -9.78 -4.75 -7.52
N VAL A 57 -10.87 -5.20 -6.89
CA VAL A 57 -11.16 -6.63 -6.66
C VAL A 57 -11.10 -7.40 -7.98
N GLY A 58 -10.44 -8.56 -7.95
CA GLY A 58 -10.34 -9.47 -9.09
C GLY A 58 -9.35 -9.06 -10.19
N THR A 59 -8.70 -7.89 -10.07
CA THR A 59 -7.62 -7.52 -10.99
C THR A 59 -6.35 -8.30 -10.69
N TYR A 60 -5.52 -8.52 -11.72
CA TYR A 60 -4.32 -9.36 -11.62
C TYR A 60 -3.39 -8.97 -10.47
N PHE A 61 -3.22 -7.66 -10.20
CA PHE A 61 -2.35 -7.17 -9.14
C PHE A 61 -3.04 -6.89 -7.80
N SER A 62 -4.35 -7.13 -7.68
CA SER A 62 -5.07 -6.92 -6.43
C SER A 62 -4.64 -7.92 -5.36
N THR A 63 -4.31 -7.42 -4.17
CA THR A 63 -3.94 -8.22 -3.00
C THR A 63 -5.04 -8.21 -1.93
N ASN A 64 -6.17 -7.56 -2.18
CA ASN A 64 -7.30 -7.49 -1.27
C ASN A 64 -8.61 -7.54 -2.08
N ASP A 65 -9.53 -8.40 -1.69
CA ASP A 65 -10.74 -8.73 -2.44
C ASP A 65 -12.03 -8.16 -1.80
N PHE A 66 -11.94 -7.44 -0.69
CA PHE A 66 -13.12 -6.99 0.07
C PHE A 66 -13.12 -5.51 0.50
N ALA A 67 -11.96 -4.90 0.76
CA ALA A 67 -11.84 -3.53 1.25
C ALA A 67 -11.59 -2.50 0.13
N VAL A 68 -11.27 -2.95 -1.09
CA VAL A 68 -10.98 -2.08 -2.25
C VAL A 68 -12.22 -1.87 -3.14
N ILE A 69 -12.07 -1.13 -4.24
CA ILE A 69 -13.16 -0.89 -5.21
C ILE A 69 -13.66 -2.25 -5.74
N GLY A 70 -14.99 -2.45 -5.72
CA GLY A 70 -15.64 -3.71 -6.11
C GLY A 70 -15.92 -4.67 -4.95
N GLY A 71 -15.30 -4.49 -3.79
CA GLY A 71 -15.56 -5.31 -2.61
C GLY A 71 -16.90 -4.98 -1.95
N ARG A 72 -17.71 -6.02 -1.66
CA ARG A 72 -19.08 -5.89 -1.11
C ARG A 72 -19.31 -6.67 0.17
N TYR A 73 -18.50 -7.68 0.42
CA TYR A 73 -18.55 -8.51 1.62
C TYR A 73 -17.19 -9.17 1.84
N VAL A 74 -16.97 -9.68 3.05
CA VAL A 74 -15.83 -10.54 3.39
C VAL A 74 -16.34 -11.87 3.92
N MET A 75 -15.66 -12.97 3.58
CA MET A 75 -16.05 -14.32 3.97
C MET A 75 -15.41 -14.70 5.32
N LEU A 76 -16.22 -15.02 6.34
CA LEU A 76 -15.73 -15.29 7.71
C LEU A 76 -15.51 -16.76 8.04
N ASN A 77 -15.63 -17.62 7.05
CA ASN A 77 -15.69 -19.07 7.23
C ASN A 77 -14.41 -19.78 6.76
N PHE A 78 -13.39 -19.03 6.34
CA PHE A 78 -12.05 -19.54 5.99
C PHE A 78 -12.09 -20.74 5.04
N GLY A 79 -12.93 -20.67 4.00
CA GLY A 79 -13.02 -21.68 2.94
C GLY A 79 -13.94 -22.88 3.21
N THR A 80 -14.63 -22.94 4.36
CA THR A 80 -15.52 -24.07 4.72
C THR A 80 -16.87 -24.11 3.95
N VAL A 81 -17.27 -23.00 3.35
CA VAL A 81 -18.47 -22.79 2.53
C VAL A 81 -18.10 -21.92 1.34
N PRO A 82 -18.73 -22.12 0.17
CA PRO A 82 -18.46 -21.33 -1.02
C PRO A 82 -18.92 -19.87 -0.85
N GLN A 83 -18.32 -18.97 -1.62
CA GLN A 83 -18.80 -17.60 -1.75
C GLN A 83 -20.22 -17.59 -2.35
N PRO A 84 -21.12 -16.68 -1.89
CA PRO A 84 -22.52 -16.68 -2.33
C PRO A 84 -22.73 -16.14 -3.74
N VAL A 85 -21.81 -15.32 -4.26
CA VAL A 85 -21.86 -14.70 -5.59
C VAL A 85 -20.45 -14.58 -6.18
N ILE A 86 -20.31 -14.69 -7.50
CA ILE A 86 -19.06 -14.39 -8.23
C ILE A 86 -19.01 -12.88 -8.52
N ASN A 87 -20.08 -12.33 -9.08
CA ASN A 87 -20.27 -10.89 -9.22
C ASN A 87 -20.72 -10.31 -7.89
N THR A 88 -19.84 -9.55 -7.24
CA THR A 88 -20.10 -8.96 -5.93
C THR A 88 -21.30 -8.01 -5.93
N ASP A 89 -21.67 -7.40 -7.06
CA ASP A 89 -22.84 -6.52 -7.15
C ASP A 89 -24.18 -7.24 -6.90
N LEU A 90 -24.23 -8.57 -7.05
CA LEU A 90 -25.41 -9.38 -6.75
C LEU A 90 -25.57 -9.66 -5.25
N PHE A 91 -24.57 -9.33 -4.42
CA PHE A 91 -24.57 -9.69 -3.00
C PHE A 91 -25.80 -9.19 -2.24
N ASP A 92 -26.21 -7.93 -2.48
CA ASP A 92 -27.35 -7.34 -1.77
C ASP A 92 -28.66 -8.06 -2.13
N GLU A 93 -28.88 -8.35 -3.41
CA GLU A 93 -30.05 -9.11 -3.88
C GLU A 93 -30.05 -10.55 -3.34
N VAL A 94 -28.91 -11.23 -3.40
CA VAL A 94 -28.83 -12.64 -3.04
C VAL A 94 -28.86 -12.83 -1.52
N CYS A 95 -28.05 -12.08 -0.77
CA CYS A 95 -27.82 -12.33 0.66
C CYS A 95 -28.59 -11.40 1.60
N LEU A 96 -28.85 -10.15 1.22
CA LEU A 96 -29.60 -9.22 2.07
C LEU A 96 -31.10 -9.27 1.80
N GLN A 97 -31.51 -9.49 0.54
CA GLN A 97 -32.93 -9.67 0.17
C GLN A 97 -33.36 -11.15 0.16
N GLY A 98 -32.40 -12.09 0.22
CA GLY A 98 -32.67 -13.53 0.28
C GLY A 98 -33.07 -14.18 -1.05
N ASN A 99 -32.80 -13.51 -2.19
CA ASN A 99 -33.08 -14.08 -3.52
C ASN A 99 -31.95 -15.03 -3.96
N PHE A 100 -31.83 -16.19 -3.31
CA PHE A 100 -30.73 -17.14 -3.59
C PHE A 100 -30.68 -17.64 -5.03
N ALA A 101 -31.80 -17.60 -5.77
CA ALA A 101 -31.87 -17.99 -7.17
C ALA A 101 -31.20 -16.99 -8.12
N ALA A 102 -30.94 -15.75 -7.69
CA ALA A 102 -30.20 -14.76 -8.47
C ALA A 102 -28.68 -14.92 -8.38
N SER A 103 -28.17 -15.87 -7.59
CA SER A 103 -26.74 -16.15 -7.52
C SER A 103 -26.21 -16.64 -8.88
N ASP A 104 -25.08 -16.07 -9.29
CA ASP A 104 -24.36 -16.40 -10.52
C ASP A 104 -23.33 -17.52 -10.34
N THR A 105 -23.27 -18.14 -9.15
CA THR A 105 -22.32 -19.23 -8.84
C THR A 105 -22.68 -20.55 -9.51
N GLY A 106 -23.93 -20.72 -9.96
CA GLY A 106 -24.46 -22.01 -10.42
C GLY A 106 -24.64 -23.04 -9.30
N LEU A 107 -24.49 -22.64 -8.03
CA LEU A 107 -24.65 -23.53 -6.89
C LEU A 107 -26.13 -23.70 -6.49
N PRO A 108 -26.51 -24.83 -5.89
CA PRO A 108 -27.83 -25.00 -5.28
C PRO A 108 -28.11 -23.93 -4.21
N ALA A 109 -29.37 -23.48 -4.11
CA ALA A 109 -29.77 -22.38 -3.22
C ALA A 109 -29.40 -22.60 -1.74
N ASN A 110 -29.35 -23.84 -1.25
CA ASN A 110 -28.90 -24.13 0.12
C ASN A 110 -27.41 -23.87 0.34
N LEU A 111 -26.56 -24.07 -0.67
CA LEU A 111 -25.13 -23.73 -0.59
C LEU A 111 -24.92 -22.22 -0.69
N VAL A 112 -25.70 -21.54 -1.54
CA VAL A 112 -25.72 -20.07 -1.61
C VAL A 112 -26.14 -19.48 -0.26
N ALA A 113 -27.21 -20.00 0.34
CA ALA A 113 -27.67 -19.57 1.66
C ALA A 113 -26.60 -19.80 2.75
N ALA A 114 -25.89 -20.92 2.70
CA ALA A 114 -24.77 -21.19 3.60
C ALA A 114 -23.64 -20.16 3.41
N GLY A 115 -23.29 -19.83 2.16
CA GLY A 115 -22.35 -18.75 1.84
C GLY A 115 -22.79 -17.40 2.39
N CYS A 116 -24.05 -17.00 2.19
CA CYS A 116 -24.60 -15.77 2.75
C CYS A 116 -24.55 -15.73 4.28
N SER A 117 -24.77 -16.87 4.95
CA SER A 117 -24.69 -16.96 6.42
C SER A 117 -23.27 -16.79 6.98
N ALA A 118 -22.25 -16.82 6.11
CA ALA A 118 -20.84 -16.63 6.43
C ALA A 118 -20.27 -15.31 5.89
N ALA A 119 -21.05 -14.55 5.13
CA ALA A 119 -20.59 -13.33 4.49
C ALA A 119 -20.90 -12.11 5.36
N PHE A 120 -19.87 -11.36 5.73
CA PHE A 120 -19.98 -10.12 6.48
C PHE A 120 -20.10 -8.92 5.52
N PRO A 121 -21.23 -8.21 5.50
CA PRO A 121 -21.48 -7.14 4.53
C PRO A 121 -20.54 -5.94 4.67
N ARG A 122 -20.26 -5.28 3.54
CA ARG A 122 -19.64 -3.96 3.50
C ARG A 122 -20.68 -2.87 3.47
N THR A 123 -20.54 -1.85 4.31
CA THR A 123 -21.31 -0.61 4.24
C THR A 123 -20.49 0.53 3.62
N LYS A 124 -21.13 1.70 3.48
CA LYS A 124 -20.54 2.86 2.81
C LYS A 124 -19.24 3.32 3.49
N THR A 125 -18.22 3.57 2.69
CA THR A 125 -16.97 4.21 3.12
C THR A 125 -17.20 5.56 3.80
N ARG A 126 -16.49 5.80 4.90
CA ARG A 126 -16.42 7.08 5.60
C ARG A 126 -15.19 7.86 5.12
N ASN A 127 -15.41 8.87 4.28
CA ASN A 127 -14.33 9.73 3.80
C ASN A 127 -13.88 10.71 4.90
N ALA A 128 -12.62 11.12 4.83
CA ALA A 128 -12.12 12.23 5.63
C ALA A 128 -12.70 13.57 5.13
N LYS A 129 -12.66 14.60 5.97
CA LYS A 129 -13.05 15.97 5.61
C LYS A 129 -12.13 16.57 4.56
N ASP A 130 -12.68 17.52 3.82
CA ASP A 130 -11.94 18.29 2.81
C ASP A 130 -10.97 19.32 3.39
N ASN A 131 -11.12 19.69 4.67
CA ASN A 131 -10.38 20.77 5.32
C ASN A 131 -9.33 20.27 6.32
N GLY A 132 -8.51 21.19 6.85
CA GLY A 132 -7.53 20.88 7.89
C GLY A 132 -6.24 20.23 7.38
N GLN A 133 -6.01 20.20 6.06
CA GLN A 133 -4.82 19.61 5.46
C GLN A 133 -3.92 20.70 4.87
N GLY A 134 -2.69 20.78 5.32
CA GLY A 134 -1.75 21.81 4.91
C GLY A 134 -0.39 21.65 5.56
N GLY A 135 0.58 22.42 5.08
CA GLY A 135 1.95 22.29 5.55
C GLY A 135 2.83 23.44 5.13
N ILE A 136 4.01 23.45 5.73
CA ILE A 136 5.09 24.38 5.44
C ILE A 136 6.38 23.62 5.18
N ALA A 137 7.23 24.19 4.33
CA ALA A 137 8.58 23.74 4.11
C ALA A 137 9.53 24.94 4.11
N LEU A 138 10.68 24.80 4.74
CA LEU A 138 11.78 25.76 4.70
C LEU A 138 12.97 25.07 4.02
N ARG A 139 13.62 25.77 3.10
CA ARG A 139 14.80 25.28 2.39
C ARG A 139 15.96 26.22 2.62
N TYR A 140 17.13 25.65 2.90
CA TYR A 140 18.36 26.37 3.14
C TYR A 140 19.49 25.77 2.30
N LEU A 141 20.11 26.59 1.46
CA LEU A 141 21.27 26.22 0.67
C LEU A 141 22.55 26.60 1.42
N ALA A 142 23.25 25.59 1.95
CA ALA A 142 24.52 25.74 2.64
C ALA A 142 25.68 25.72 1.64
N GLU A 143 26.02 26.89 1.10
CA GLU A 143 27.13 27.07 0.13
C GLU A 143 28.48 26.60 0.69
N ASN A 144 28.72 26.81 2.00
CA ASN A 144 29.93 26.38 2.70
C ASN A 144 30.04 24.87 2.91
N LEU A 145 28.96 24.12 2.68
CA LEU A 145 28.90 22.67 2.75
C LEU A 145 28.74 22.09 1.35
N ASN A 146 29.53 22.56 0.40
CA ASN A 146 29.49 22.11 -0.98
C ASN A 146 28.11 22.26 -1.64
N ASN A 147 27.48 23.42 -1.45
CA ASN A 147 26.13 23.73 -1.94
C ASN A 147 25.09 22.67 -1.52
N THR A 148 25.18 22.18 -0.28
CA THR A 148 24.21 21.23 0.26
C THR A 148 22.89 21.94 0.54
N GLU A 149 21.80 21.46 -0.05
CA GLU A 149 20.45 21.93 0.27
C GLU A 149 19.90 21.13 1.45
N PHE A 150 19.46 21.82 2.49
CA PHE A 150 18.66 21.25 3.57
C PHE A 150 17.21 21.69 3.41
N ALA A 151 16.26 20.81 3.71
CA ALA A 151 14.86 21.17 3.84
C ALA A 151 14.27 20.67 5.15
N PHE A 152 13.44 21.48 5.78
CA PHE A 152 12.67 21.15 6.97
C PHE A 152 11.20 21.33 6.62
N TYR A 153 10.37 20.34 6.89
CA TYR A 153 8.95 20.42 6.57
C TYR A 153 8.08 19.86 7.68
N ALA A 154 6.92 20.49 7.85
CA ALA A 154 5.90 20.09 8.80
C ALA A 154 4.53 20.20 8.13
N MET A 155 3.67 19.20 8.33
CA MET A 155 2.32 19.21 7.77
C MET A 155 1.33 18.43 8.61
N ASN A 156 0.05 18.78 8.46
CA ASN A 156 -1.09 17.98 8.88
C ASN A 156 -1.82 17.50 7.63
N TYR A 157 -2.16 16.22 7.58
CA TYR A 157 -2.90 15.63 6.46
C TYR A 157 -3.85 14.52 6.93
N HIS A 158 -4.69 13.99 6.04
CA HIS A 158 -5.55 12.84 6.34
C HIS A 158 -5.04 11.61 5.62
N SER A 159 -5.25 10.42 6.17
CA SER A 159 -4.82 9.18 5.53
C SER A 159 -5.39 9.12 4.11
N ARG A 160 -4.54 8.85 3.11
CA ARG A 160 -5.02 8.57 1.74
C ARG A 160 -5.22 7.08 1.51
N VAL A 161 -4.78 6.25 2.46
CA VAL A 161 -4.96 4.80 2.45
C VAL A 161 -6.18 4.42 3.30
N PRO A 162 -7.09 3.56 2.80
CA PRO A 162 -8.26 3.14 3.55
C PRO A 162 -7.89 2.18 4.69
N LEU A 163 -8.43 2.41 5.87
CA LEU A 163 -8.45 1.45 6.98
C LEU A 163 -9.86 0.86 7.12
N ILE A 164 -9.99 -0.28 7.77
CA ILE A 164 -11.22 -1.06 7.95
C ILE A 164 -11.64 -0.99 9.41
N SER A 165 -12.90 -0.63 9.66
CA SER A 165 -13.59 -0.69 10.97
C SER A 165 -14.90 -1.46 10.84
N GLY A 166 -15.47 -1.87 11.98
CA GLY A 166 -16.62 -2.78 12.02
C GLY A 166 -17.83 -2.23 12.78
N ILE A 167 -18.99 -2.84 12.53
CA ILE A 167 -20.21 -2.78 13.35
C ILE A 167 -20.56 -4.22 13.69
N SER A 168 -20.65 -4.53 14.97
CA SER A 168 -20.95 -5.89 15.44
C SER A 168 -22.37 -6.34 15.06
N VAL A 169 -22.58 -7.66 15.01
CA VAL A 169 -23.89 -8.23 14.67
C VAL A 169 -24.97 -7.85 15.67
N THR A 170 -26.19 -7.61 15.17
CA THR A 170 -27.35 -7.21 16.00
C THR A 170 -28.26 -8.38 16.35
N ASN A 171 -28.14 -9.50 15.62
CA ASN A 171 -28.89 -10.73 15.86
C ASN A 171 -28.05 -11.96 15.47
N SER A 172 -28.66 -13.14 15.39
CA SER A 172 -27.96 -14.40 15.06
C SER A 172 -27.44 -14.48 13.61
N SER A 173 -27.85 -13.58 12.73
CA SER A 173 -27.37 -13.50 11.35
C SER A 173 -26.05 -12.73 11.27
N VAL A 174 -25.05 -13.32 10.61
CA VAL A 174 -23.77 -12.64 10.30
C VAL A 174 -24.00 -11.39 9.44
N THR A 175 -25.00 -11.43 8.55
CA THR A 175 -25.38 -10.29 7.70
C THR A 175 -26.00 -9.11 8.46
N SER A 176 -26.24 -9.24 9.77
CA SER A 176 -26.77 -8.16 10.60
C SER A 176 -25.68 -7.23 11.17
N GLY A 177 -24.40 -7.62 11.03
CA GLY A 177 -23.24 -6.76 11.24
C GLY A 177 -22.71 -6.22 9.92
N SER A 178 -21.65 -5.42 9.97
CA SER A 178 -20.98 -4.95 8.76
C SER A 178 -19.57 -4.43 9.01
N TYR A 179 -18.79 -4.27 7.96
CA TYR A 179 -17.56 -3.47 8.00
C TYR A 179 -17.66 -2.28 7.06
N PHE A 180 -16.82 -1.28 7.27
CA PHE A 180 -16.67 -0.15 6.36
C PHE A 180 -15.21 0.26 6.27
N THR A 181 -14.86 0.95 5.20
CA THR A 181 -13.55 1.60 5.12
C THR A 181 -13.63 3.04 5.57
N GLU A 182 -12.58 3.54 6.22
CA GLU A 182 -12.46 4.92 6.66
C GLU A 182 -11.05 5.47 6.47
N TYR A 183 -10.94 6.80 6.50
CA TYR A 183 -9.69 7.52 6.29
C TYR A 183 -9.39 8.40 7.51
N PRO A 184 -8.55 7.95 8.45
CA PRO A 184 -8.33 8.69 9.67
C PRO A 184 -7.72 10.08 9.42
N GLU A 185 -8.27 11.08 10.12
CA GLU A 185 -7.90 12.49 9.97
C GLU A 185 -6.67 12.88 10.81
N ASN A 186 -6.16 14.10 10.62
CA ASN A 186 -5.17 14.77 11.49
C ASN A 186 -3.87 13.99 11.77
N ILE A 187 -3.22 13.50 10.71
CA ILE A 187 -1.88 12.91 10.79
C ILE A 187 -0.85 14.03 10.70
N HIS A 188 0.01 14.13 11.71
CA HIS A 188 1.10 15.09 11.73
C HIS A 188 2.36 14.45 11.15
N LEU A 189 3.08 15.18 10.31
CA LEU A 189 4.37 14.78 9.80
C LEU A 189 5.37 15.89 10.01
N PHE A 190 6.55 15.53 10.51
CA PHE A 190 7.74 16.36 10.55
C PHE A 190 8.86 15.68 9.77
N GLY A 191 9.63 16.43 9.01
CA GLY A 191 10.73 15.85 8.26
C GLY A 191 11.87 16.81 8.01
N VAL A 192 13.03 16.21 7.79
CA VAL A 192 14.28 16.88 7.45
C VAL A 192 14.90 16.12 6.30
N SER A 193 15.32 16.82 5.26
CA SER A 193 16.04 16.23 4.14
C SER A 193 17.30 17.02 3.82
N PHE A 194 18.25 16.35 3.20
CA PHE A 194 19.40 17.00 2.58
C PHE A 194 19.64 16.46 1.16
N ASN A 195 20.25 17.28 0.33
CA ASN A 195 20.75 16.91 -0.99
C ASN A 195 22.12 17.55 -1.19
N THR A 196 23.12 16.73 -1.52
CA THR A 196 24.50 17.16 -1.70
C THR A 196 25.16 16.45 -2.87
N GLN A 197 26.19 17.07 -3.45
CA GLN A 197 27.04 16.46 -4.46
C GLN A 197 28.36 16.04 -3.81
N LEU A 198 28.80 14.81 -4.00
CA LEU A 198 30.10 14.32 -3.53
C LEU A 198 31.13 14.43 -4.65
N GLU A 199 31.74 15.61 -4.82
CA GLU A 199 32.63 15.96 -5.95
C GLU A 199 33.67 14.89 -6.27
N ALA A 200 34.40 14.40 -5.26
CA ALA A 200 35.47 13.42 -5.45
C ALA A 200 34.99 12.11 -6.08
N SER A 201 33.71 11.76 -5.89
CA SER A 201 33.11 10.53 -6.41
C SER A 201 32.14 10.77 -7.57
N GLY A 202 31.70 12.01 -7.81
CA GLY A 202 30.64 12.35 -8.74
C GLY A 202 29.24 11.84 -8.36
N VAL A 203 29.05 11.38 -7.11
CA VAL A 203 27.77 10.88 -6.60
C VAL A 203 26.93 12.03 -6.08
N ALA A 204 25.68 12.13 -6.51
CA ALA A 204 24.66 12.94 -5.83
C ALA A 204 24.06 12.11 -4.68
N LEU A 205 24.13 12.60 -3.46
CA LEU A 205 23.63 11.92 -2.27
C LEU A 205 22.47 12.72 -1.66
N GLN A 206 21.35 12.04 -1.48
CA GLN A 206 20.17 12.56 -0.80
C GLN A 206 19.88 11.73 0.45
N GLY A 207 19.30 12.38 1.45
CA GLY A 207 18.73 11.67 2.59
C GLY A 207 17.51 12.40 3.15
N GLU A 208 16.58 11.64 3.70
CA GLU A 208 15.37 12.18 4.33
C GLU A 208 15.02 11.37 5.58
N PHE A 209 14.77 12.09 6.67
CA PHE A 209 14.16 11.57 7.88
C PHE A 209 12.75 12.13 8.00
N SER A 210 11.77 11.27 8.24
CA SER A 210 10.40 11.69 8.54
C SER A 210 9.89 11.02 9.81
N TYR A 211 9.11 11.76 10.59
CA TYR A 211 8.53 11.31 11.85
C TYR A 211 7.06 11.69 11.90
N ARG A 212 6.21 10.70 12.24
CA ARG A 212 4.79 10.91 12.48
C ARG A 212 4.48 10.43 13.90
N PRO A 213 4.05 11.32 14.81
CA PRO A 213 3.77 10.93 16.19
C PRO A 213 2.45 10.18 16.36
N ASN A 214 1.57 10.17 15.35
CA ASN A 214 0.20 9.68 15.47
C ASN A 214 -0.32 8.99 14.20
N GLN A 215 0.55 8.20 13.53
CA GLN A 215 0.19 7.45 12.33
C GLN A 215 -0.82 6.35 12.68
N PRO A 216 -1.98 6.29 12.00
CA PRO A 216 -2.92 5.20 12.19
C PRO A 216 -2.41 3.93 11.48
N PHE A 217 -2.53 2.79 12.14
CA PHE A 217 -2.24 1.47 11.61
C PHE A 217 -3.42 0.53 11.80
N GLN A 218 -3.70 -0.25 10.77
CA GLN A 218 -4.78 -1.24 10.76
C GLN A 218 -4.51 -2.30 11.82
N ILE A 219 -5.41 -2.45 12.77
CA ILE A 219 -5.46 -3.65 13.61
C ILE A 219 -5.72 -4.83 12.68
N ASP A 220 -5.13 -5.98 12.99
CA ASP A 220 -5.38 -7.24 12.30
C ASP A 220 -6.88 -7.39 11.96
N ASP A 221 -7.17 -7.48 10.66
CA ASP A 221 -8.55 -7.40 10.18
C ASP A 221 -9.36 -8.62 10.60
N VAL A 222 -8.73 -9.79 10.74
CA VAL A 222 -9.39 -10.99 11.26
C VAL A 222 -9.84 -10.78 12.71
N GLU A 223 -9.07 -10.06 13.53
CA GLU A 223 -9.45 -9.73 14.91
C GLU A 223 -10.67 -8.79 14.96
N LEU A 224 -10.79 -7.87 14.00
CA LEU A 224 -11.97 -7.00 13.83
C LEU A 224 -13.21 -7.81 13.46
N LEU A 225 -13.05 -8.80 12.57
CA LEU A 225 -14.15 -9.65 12.14
C LEU A 225 -14.65 -10.53 13.29
N PHE A 226 -13.75 -11.13 14.07
CA PHE A 226 -14.13 -11.89 15.27
C PHE A 226 -14.76 -11.02 16.36
N ALA A 227 -14.26 -9.79 16.55
CA ALA A 227 -14.90 -8.82 17.42
C ALA A 227 -16.34 -8.52 16.96
N GLY A 228 -16.55 -8.40 15.64
CA GLY A 228 -17.87 -8.20 15.02
C GLY A 228 -18.87 -9.32 15.33
N LEU A 229 -18.39 -10.56 15.47
CA LEU A 229 -19.21 -11.74 15.79
C LEU A 229 -19.36 -12.02 17.29
N SER A 230 -18.62 -11.31 18.15
CA SER A 230 -18.62 -11.53 19.59
C SER A 230 -20.00 -11.45 20.28
N PRO A 231 -21.00 -10.65 19.83
CA PRO A 231 -22.34 -10.69 20.42
C PRO A 231 -23.02 -12.07 20.37
N LEU A 232 -22.66 -12.92 19.40
CA LEU A 232 -23.20 -14.29 19.29
C LEU A 232 -22.78 -15.18 20.47
N ASN A 233 -21.73 -14.81 21.20
CA ASN A 233 -21.23 -15.60 22.33
C ASN A 233 -22.24 -15.71 23.47
N ALA A 234 -23.19 -14.78 23.58
CA ALA A 234 -24.28 -14.84 24.55
C ALA A 234 -25.24 -16.02 24.32
N VAL A 235 -25.40 -16.46 23.06
CA VAL A 235 -26.25 -17.59 22.69
C VAL A 235 -25.47 -18.88 22.41
N ILE A 236 -24.14 -18.78 22.27
CA ILE A 236 -23.25 -19.94 22.14
C ILE A 236 -22.92 -20.50 23.53
N GLN A 237 -23.58 -21.62 23.86
CA GLN A 237 -23.46 -22.28 25.17
C GLN A 237 -22.06 -22.84 25.41
N GLN A 238 -21.45 -23.45 24.39
CA GLN A 238 -20.13 -24.10 24.49
C GLN A 238 -19.03 -23.04 24.41
N PRO A 239 -18.23 -22.81 25.48
CA PRO A 239 -17.17 -21.80 25.45
C PRO A 239 -16.15 -22.03 24.34
N TYR A 240 -15.85 -23.31 24.03
CA TYR A 240 -14.96 -23.72 22.94
C TYR A 240 -15.44 -23.22 21.56
N LEU A 241 -16.74 -22.96 21.37
CA LEU A 241 -17.30 -22.51 20.10
C LEU A 241 -17.54 -20.99 20.04
N ARG A 242 -17.07 -20.22 21.02
CA ARG A 242 -17.23 -18.77 21.05
C ARG A 242 -16.21 -18.09 20.12
N PHE A 243 -16.59 -16.93 19.60
CA PHE A 243 -15.70 -16.06 18.84
C PHE A 243 -14.82 -15.26 19.79
N ILE A 244 -13.51 -15.45 19.71
CA ILE A 244 -12.55 -14.76 20.58
C ILE A 244 -11.71 -13.83 19.71
N SER A 245 -11.52 -12.60 20.18
CA SER A 245 -10.72 -11.57 19.53
C SER A 245 -9.77 -10.93 20.56
N GLN A 246 -8.60 -10.48 20.12
CA GLN A 246 -7.68 -9.65 20.90
C GLN A 246 -8.30 -8.31 21.30
N LEU A 247 -9.35 -7.87 20.59
CA LEU A 247 -10.10 -6.64 20.89
C LEU A 247 -11.18 -6.84 21.96
N GLY A 248 -11.39 -8.08 22.43
CA GLY A 248 -12.35 -8.39 23.46
C GLY A 248 -13.75 -8.69 22.91
N GLN A 249 -14.78 -8.15 23.55
CA GLN A 249 -16.18 -8.43 23.27
C GLN A 249 -16.95 -7.13 23.14
N TYR A 250 -17.89 -7.10 22.22
CA TYR A 250 -18.71 -5.94 21.89
C TYR A 250 -20.20 -6.26 22.11
N GLY A 251 -20.99 -5.24 22.37
CA GLY A 251 -22.45 -5.31 22.40
C GLY A 251 -23.04 -5.35 20.99
N PRO A 252 -24.32 -5.74 20.82
CA PRO A 252 -24.97 -5.78 19.50
C PRO A 252 -25.04 -4.40 18.83
N GLY A 253 -24.59 -4.31 17.57
CA GLY A 253 -24.59 -3.06 16.78
C GLY A 253 -23.56 -2.02 17.22
N GLU A 254 -22.63 -2.39 18.10
CA GLU A 254 -21.55 -1.52 18.57
C GLU A 254 -20.48 -1.34 17.49
N GLU A 255 -19.92 -0.13 17.42
CA GLU A 255 -18.81 0.17 16.51
C GLU A 255 -17.48 -0.34 17.08
N ILE A 256 -16.72 -0.99 16.21
CA ILE A 256 -15.43 -1.61 16.52
C ILE A 256 -14.35 -0.78 15.82
N PRO A 257 -13.53 -0.03 16.59
CA PRO A 257 -12.44 0.75 16.03
C PRO A 257 -11.42 -0.15 15.32
N GLY A 258 -11.13 0.20 14.07
CA GLY A 258 -10.29 -0.58 13.17
C GLY A 258 -8.79 -0.37 13.26
N TYR A 259 -8.36 0.67 13.97
CA TYR A 259 -6.98 1.12 13.93
C TYR A 259 -6.55 1.72 15.26
N GLU A 260 -5.25 1.66 15.51
CA GLU A 260 -4.60 2.41 16.59
C GLU A 260 -3.55 3.36 16.02
N ARG A 261 -3.29 4.46 16.74
CA ARG A 261 -2.29 5.44 16.35
C ARG A 261 -0.98 5.19 17.08
N HIS A 262 0.07 4.99 16.32
CA HIS A 262 1.42 4.78 16.83
C HIS A 262 2.41 5.75 16.21
N LYS A 263 3.59 5.82 16.83
CA LYS A 263 4.70 6.62 16.31
C LYS A 263 5.40 5.84 15.22
N ILE A 264 5.79 6.53 14.15
CA ILE A 264 6.63 5.98 13.08
C ILE A 264 7.75 6.95 12.74
N ALA A 265 8.95 6.42 12.60
CA ALA A 265 10.12 7.10 12.08
C ALA A 265 10.61 6.38 10.82
N GLN A 266 10.88 7.14 9.76
CA GLN A 266 11.41 6.61 8.51
C GLN A 266 12.67 7.36 8.13
N LEU A 267 13.66 6.62 7.64
CA LEU A 267 14.93 7.17 7.17
C LEU A 267 15.21 6.57 5.79
N GLN A 268 15.54 7.41 4.82
CA GLN A 268 15.93 6.98 3.48
C GLN A 268 17.18 7.70 3.01
N PHE A 269 17.99 7.01 2.22
CA PHE A 269 19.12 7.58 1.51
C PHE A 269 19.07 7.16 0.05
N THR A 270 19.33 8.09 -0.85
CA THR A 270 19.41 7.86 -2.28
C THR A 270 20.77 8.33 -2.78
N ALA A 271 21.45 7.49 -3.54
CA ALA A 271 22.71 7.81 -4.19
C ALA A 271 22.53 7.67 -5.71
N THR A 272 22.80 8.73 -6.44
CA THR A 272 22.71 8.75 -7.90
C THR A 272 24.10 9.03 -8.49
N LYS A 273 24.49 8.26 -9.50
CA LYS A 273 25.73 8.49 -10.24
C LYS A 273 25.53 8.29 -11.73
N VAL A 274 26.11 9.21 -12.49
CA VAL A 274 26.17 9.13 -13.94
C VAL A 274 27.61 8.86 -14.35
N PHE A 275 27.81 7.79 -15.12
CA PHE A 275 29.07 7.42 -15.71
C PHE A 275 29.07 7.85 -17.18
N GLY A 276 30.06 8.63 -17.58
CA GLY A 276 30.20 9.09 -18.96
C GLY A 276 30.75 8.02 -19.92
N PRO A 277 31.12 8.43 -21.15
CA PRO A 277 31.76 7.55 -22.12
C PRO A 277 33.04 6.90 -21.57
N GLY A 278 33.34 5.67 -22.00
CA GLY A 278 34.46 4.88 -21.48
C GLY A 278 34.13 4.04 -20.22
N ASN A 279 32.84 3.93 -19.87
CA ASN A 279 32.36 3.02 -18.84
C ASN A 279 32.54 1.53 -19.24
N TRP A 280 32.39 0.64 -18.26
CA TRP A 280 32.66 -0.80 -18.37
C TRP A 280 31.73 -1.58 -19.32
N VAL A 281 30.63 -0.96 -19.78
CA VAL A 281 29.70 -1.56 -20.76
C VAL A 281 29.75 -0.88 -22.12
N GLY A 282 30.67 0.07 -22.33
CA GLY A 282 30.83 0.76 -23.62
C GLY A 282 29.64 1.66 -23.99
N ALA A 283 28.79 2.03 -23.04
CA ALA A 283 27.66 2.93 -23.29
C ALA A 283 28.13 4.38 -23.45
N ASN A 284 27.30 5.24 -24.04
CA ASN A 284 27.54 6.68 -24.02
C ASN A 284 27.36 7.25 -22.61
N GLN A 285 26.41 6.69 -21.87
CA GLN A 285 26.12 7.07 -20.49
C GLN A 285 25.57 5.86 -19.74
N VAL A 286 25.90 5.74 -18.46
CA VAL A 286 25.19 4.86 -17.52
C VAL A 286 24.71 5.69 -16.35
N ALA A 287 23.40 5.73 -16.12
CA ALA A 287 22.81 6.31 -14.93
C ALA A 287 22.50 5.19 -13.93
N MET A 288 22.97 5.34 -12.69
CA MET A 288 22.68 4.43 -11.59
C MET A 288 22.04 5.19 -10.43
N VAL A 289 21.03 4.58 -9.82
CA VAL A 289 20.37 5.03 -8.60
C VAL A 289 20.37 3.87 -7.62
N ALA A 290 20.77 4.12 -6.38
CA ALA A 290 20.63 3.19 -5.28
C ALA A 290 19.89 3.88 -4.14
N GLU A 291 18.88 3.23 -3.58
CA GLU A 291 18.10 3.70 -2.45
C GLU A 291 18.15 2.67 -1.32
N VAL A 292 18.30 3.12 -0.08
CA VAL A 292 18.11 2.30 1.11
C VAL A 292 17.11 3.01 2.02
N GLY A 293 16.14 2.25 2.54
CA GLY A 293 15.08 2.77 3.38
C GLY A 293 14.92 1.95 4.65
N PHE A 294 14.59 2.63 5.74
CA PHE A 294 14.37 2.09 7.06
C PHE A 294 13.05 2.61 7.61
N THR A 295 12.30 1.76 8.29
CA THR A 295 11.07 2.12 8.99
C THR A 295 11.09 1.54 10.40
N ASN A 296 10.87 2.39 11.39
CA ASN A 296 10.70 2.00 12.78
C ASN A 296 9.32 2.43 13.29
N VAL A 297 8.58 1.51 13.89
CA VAL A 297 7.22 1.72 14.40
C VAL A 297 7.15 1.30 15.87
N ASP A 298 6.52 2.15 16.68
CA ASP A 298 6.27 1.91 18.10
C ASP A 298 5.08 0.96 18.29
N LEU A 299 5.27 -0.34 18.02
CA LEU A 299 4.22 -1.35 18.13
C LEU A 299 4.13 -1.95 19.56
N PRO A 300 2.92 -2.20 20.09
CA PRO A 300 2.72 -2.94 21.34
C PRO A 300 3.00 -4.44 21.16
N ASP A 301 3.25 -5.17 22.26
CA ASP A 301 3.53 -6.62 22.23
C ASP A 301 2.25 -7.49 22.20
N ASN A 302 1.11 -6.95 22.64
CA ASN A 302 -0.11 -7.69 22.94
C ASN A 302 -1.24 -7.53 21.90
N LEU A 303 -1.02 -6.73 20.86
CA LEU A 303 -1.98 -6.49 19.79
C LEU A 303 -1.29 -6.63 18.44
N ARG A 304 -1.88 -7.39 17.53
CA ARG A 304 -1.37 -7.54 16.17
C ARG A 304 -1.96 -6.50 15.23
N PHE A 305 -1.15 -6.12 14.25
CA PHE A 305 -1.50 -5.19 13.19
C PHE A 305 -1.48 -5.93 11.86
N ASN A 306 -2.22 -5.42 10.88
CA ASN A 306 -2.38 -6.10 9.61
C ASN A 306 -1.07 -6.11 8.80
N GLY A 307 -0.74 -7.26 8.22
CA GLY A 307 0.41 -7.49 7.34
C GLY A 307 -0.03 -8.12 6.03
N ASP A 308 0.88 -8.18 5.04
CA ASP A 308 0.55 -8.85 3.78
C ASP A 308 0.42 -10.37 4.02
N GLY A 309 -0.71 -10.96 3.61
CA GLY A 309 -0.95 -12.41 3.70
C GLY A 309 -1.19 -12.94 5.12
N THR A 310 -1.65 -12.08 6.05
CA THR A 310 -2.08 -12.48 7.39
C THR A 310 -3.58 -12.79 7.43
N ASP A 311 -4.03 -13.77 6.64
CA ASP A 311 -5.46 -14.10 6.46
C ASP A 311 -6.08 -14.89 7.63
N THR A 312 -5.32 -15.13 8.69
CA THR A 312 -5.81 -15.72 9.95
C THR A 312 -5.29 -14.90 11.13
N GLY A 313 -6.15 -14.76 12.14
CA GLY A 313 -5.92 -13.85 13.27
C GLY A 313 -4.73 -14.25 14.13
N GLY A 314 -4.40 -13.35 15.05
CA GLY A 314 -3.26 -13.47 15.96
C GLY A 314 -3.55 -13.99 17.36
N GLY A 315 -4.83 -14.11 17.72
CA GLY A 315 -5.30 -14.53 19.03
C GLY A 315 -5.30 -16.05 19.24
N GLY A 316 -6.16 -16.48 20.17
CA GLY A 316 -6.39 -17.90 20.44
C GLY A 316 -7.08 -18.59 19.26
N ASP A 317 -6.62 -19.80 18.94
CA ASP A 317 -7.12 -20.66 17.87
C ASP A 317 -7.66 -22.02 18.38
N VAL A 318 -8.03 -22.89 17.43
CA VAL A 318 -8.45 -24.26 17.66
C VAL A 318 -7.50 -25.07 18.55
N ASN A 319 -6.17 -24.83 18.48
CA ASN A 319 -5.16 -25.53 19.27
C ASN A 319 -5.09 -25.01 20.72
N THR A 320 -5.46 -23.75 20.93
CA THR A 320 -5.52 -23.13 22.27
C THR A 320 -6.88 -23.23 22.95
N GLY A 321 -7.85 -23.93 22.34
CA GLY A 321 -9.19 -24.12 22.90
C GLY A 321 -10.27 -23.17 22.36
N VAL A 322 -10.01 -22.51 21.23
CA VAL A 322 -10.97 -21.64 20.52
C VAL A 322 -11.36 -22.29 19.19
N GLY A 323 -12.29 -23.23 19.23
CA GLY A 323 -12.64 -24.11 18.10
C GLY A 323 -13.26 -23.45 16.87
N ARG A 324 -13.69 -22.18 16.95
CA ARG A 324 -14.17 -21.42 15.78
C ARG A 324 -13.09 -20.57 15.13
N ASN A 325 -12.00 -20.30 15.84
CA ASN A 325 -10.90 -19.54 15.28
C ASN A 325 -9.99 -20.50 14.49
N PRO A 326 -9.65 -20.18 13.22
CA PRO A 326 -8.72 -20.99 12.45
C PRO A 326 -7.36 -20.99 13.14
N ILE A 327 -6.49 -21.92 12.73
CA ILE A 327 -5.11 -21.96 13.22
C ILE A 327 -4.47 -20.60 12.99
N THR A 328 -3.96 -20.00 14.07
CA THR A 328 -3.39 -18.66 14.06
C THR A 328 -2.12 -18.62 13.23
N GLN A 329 -2.02 -17.63 12.34
CA GLN A 329 -0.78 -17.36 11.60
C GLN A 329 0.36 -17.05 12.58
N VAL A 330 1.57 -17.55 12.32
CA VAL A 330 2.75 -17.33 13.20
C VAL A 330 3.77 -16.37 12.61
N GLY A 331 3.57 -15.87 11.40
CA GLY A 331 4.49 -14.96 10.70
C GLY A 331 3.75 -13.98 9.79
N GLY A 332 4.49 -13.07 9.15
CA GLY A 332 3.93 -12.06 8.24
C GLY A 332 3.45 -10.79 8.93
N PHE A 333 3.19 -10.84 10.23
CA PHE A 333 2.78 -9.68 11.02
C PHE A 333 3.85 -8.59 11.07
N PRO A 334 3.44 -7.32 11.23
CA PRO A 334 4.37 -6.21 11.26
C PRO A 334 5.38 -6.28 12.40
N THR A 335 6.60 -5.85 12.10
CA THR A 335 7.70 -5.76 13.05
C THR A 335 7.99 -4.31 13.40
N ARG A 336 8.55 -4.07 14.60
CA ARG A 336 8.96 -2.71 15.03
C ARG A 336 9.99 -2.07 14.12
N PHE A 337 10.81 -2.87 13.44
CA PHE A 337 11.82 -2.40 12.50
C PHE A 337 11.73 -3.18 11.20
N SER A 338 11.80 -2.47 10.08
CA SER A 338 11.87 -3.05 8.74
C SER A 338 12.77 -2.21 7.83
N TRP A 339 13.44 -2.84 6.88
CA TRP A 339 14.31 -2.15 5.94
C TRP A 339 14.49 -2.89 4.62
N GLY A 340 14.89 -2.14 3.59
CA GLY A 340 15.15 -2.67 2.25
C GLY A 340 15.97 -1.71 1.41
N TYR A 341 16.31 -2.17 0.21
CA TYR A 341 17.03 -1.36 -0.76
C TYR A 341 16.52 -1.59 -2.18
N ARG A 342 16.75 -0.58 -3.03
CA ARG A 342 16.40 -0.58 -4.45
C ARG A 342 17.60 -0.11 -5.25
N ILE A 343 17.87 -0.75 -6.38
CA ILE A 343 18.95 -0.37 -7.29
C ILE A 343 18.38 -0.35 -8.69
N ALA A 344 18.57 0.76 -9.40
CA ALA A 344 18.23 0.89 -10.81
C ALA A 344 19.45 1.35 -11.60
N ALA A 345 19.62 0.79 -12.79
CA ALA A 345 20.63 1.22 -13.74
C ALA A 345 20.04 1.29 -15.15
N ARG A 346 20.37 2.35 -15.89
CA ARG A 346 20.04 2.54 -17.31
C ARG A 346 21.33 2.86 -18.05
N ALA A 347 21.60 2.16 -19.14
CA ALA A 347 22.70 2.47 -20.03
C ALA A 347 22.14 2.99 -21.34
N ASP A 348 22.66 4.10 -21.86
CA ASP A 348 22.23 4.71 -23.11
C ASP A 348 23.30 4.55 -24.19
N TYR A 349 22.90 3.95 -25.31
CA TYR A 349 23.71 3.78 -26.51
C TYR A 349 23.09 4.61 -27.63
N ASN A 350 23.81 5.62 -28.08
CA ASN A 350 23.36 6.51 -29.12
C ASN A 350 23.80 6.01 -30.50
N ASN A 351 22.92 6.15 -31.48
CA ASN A 351 23.17 5.78 -32.87
C ASN A 351 23.72 4.34 -33.03
N VAL A 352 23.05 3.38 -32.41
CA VAL A 352 23.49 1.99 -32.36
C VAL A 352 23.67 1.45 -33.78
N TRP A 353 24.81 0.81 -34.03
CA TRP A 353 25.22 0.29 -35.34
C TRP A 353 25.24 1.34 -36.47
N GLY A 354 25.45 2.61 -36.13
CA GLY A 354 25.42 3.71 -37.10
C GLY A 354 24.02 4.04 -37.62
N THR A 355 22.98 3.49 -37.00
CA THR A 355 21.57 3.80 -37.31
C THR A 355 21.10 4.99 -36.47
N PRO A 356 19.96 5.62 -36.80
CA PRO A 356 19.35 6.65 -35.94
C PRO A 356 18.65 6.11 -34.67
N ILE A 357 18.91 4.85 -34.30
CA ILE A 357 18.30 4.20 -33.14
C ILE A 357 19.16 4.47 -31.91
N ASN A 358 18.54 5.04 -30.88
CA ASN A 358 19.09 5.08 -29.54
C ASN A 358 18.51 3.93 -28.73
N LEU A 359 19.36 3.16 -28.05
CA LEU A 359 18.95 2.01 -27.25
C LEU A 359 19.28 2.26 -25.79
N SER A 360 18.31 2.00 -24.92
CA SER A 360 18.39 2.23 -23.48
C SER A 360 18.03 0.97 -22.68
N PRO A 361 18.91 -0.04 -22.61
CA PRO A 361 18.74 -1.15 -21.70
C PRO A 361 18.76 -0.68 -20.24
N ARG A 362 17.92 -1.31 -19.42
CA ARG A 362 17.75 -1.00 -18.01
C ARG A 362 17.54 -2.25 -17.16
N ILE A 363 17.95 -2.13 -15.91
CA ILE A 363 17.68 -3.09 -14.84
C ILE A 363 17.23 -2.34 -13.60
N ALA A 364 16.24 -2.88 -12.90
CA ALA A 364 15.82 -2.44 -11.58
C ALA A 364 15.69 -3.66 -10.67
N PHE A 365 16.22 -3.58 -9.46
CA PHE A 365 16.18 -4.64 -8.47
C PHE A 365 15.74 -4.06 -7.12
N ASN A 366 14.78 -4.72 -6.49
CA ASN A 366 14.28 -4.35 -5.17
C ASN A 366 14.42 -5.54 -4.22
N HIS A 367 14.79 -5.27 -2.98
CA HIS A 367 14.84 -6.27 -1.91
C HIS A 367 14.40 -5.66 -0.58
N ASP A 368 13.29 -6.18 -0.07
CA ASP A 368 12.80 -5.94 1.28
C ASP A 368 13.52 -6.95 2.18
N VAL A 369 14.53 -6.51 2.94
CA VAL A 369 15.54 -7.42 3.50
C VAL A 369 15.04 -8.09 4.77
N ASN A 370 14.51 -7.32 5.70
CA ASN A 370 14.05 -7.84 6.98
C ASN A 370 12.92 -6.97 7.54
N GLY A 371 11.97 -7.62 8.21
CA GLY A 371 10.82 -7.00 8.82
C GLY A 371 9.71 -6.63 7.84
N THR A 372 8.51 -6.52 8.37
CA THR A 372 7.30 -6.15 7.63
C THR A 372 6.75 -4.84 8.19
N THR A 373 6.48 -3.87 7.32
CA THR A 373 5.84 -2.61 7.71
C THR A 373 4.33 -2.84 7.87
N PRO A 374 3.67 -2.24 8.89
CA PRO A 374 2.21 -2.35 9.01
C PRO A 374 1.47 -1.92 7.75
N GLY A 375 0.50 -2.74 7.35
CA GLY A 375 -0.41 -2.45 6.25
C GLY A 375 -1.68 -1.70 6.71
N PRO A 376 -2.57 -1.39 5.76
CA PRO A 376 -2.38 -1.48 4.31
C PRO A 376 -1.40 -0.41 3.80
N GLY A 377 -0.73 -0.70 2.67
CA GLY A 377 0.23 0.22 2.05
C GLY A 377 1.61 0.29 2.72
N GLY A 378 2.01 -0.77 3.44
CA GLY A 378 3.33 -0.87 4.05
C GLY A 378 4.47 -0.90 3.02
N SER A 379 5.63 -0.34 3.39
CA SER A 379 6.79 -0.21 2.49
C SER A 379 7.53 -1.53 2.25
N PHE A 380 7.60 -2.41 3.25
CA PHE A 380 8.45 -3.60 3.25
C PHE A 380 7.66 -4.85 3.65
N VAL A 381 7.92 -5.95 2.94
CA VAL A 381 7.51 -7.32 3.32
C VAL A 381 8.75 -8.19 3.37
N GLU A 382 9.02 -8.80 4.52
CA GLU A 382 10.29 -9.50 4.75
C GLU A 382 10.65 -10.52 3.65
N GLY A 383 11.84 -10.36 3.07
CA GLY A 383 12.40 -11.26 2.07
C GLY A 383 11.89 -11.06 0.64
N ARG A 384 10.88 -10.20 0.42
CA ARG A 384 10.29 -9.91 -0.89
C ARG A 384 11.31 -9.28 -1.82
N LYS A 385 11.37 -9.76 -3.06
CA LYS A 385 12.26 -9.27 -4.12
C LYS A 385 11.48 -9.05 -5.41
N SER A 386 11.97 -8.12 -6.21
CA SER A 386 11.57 -8.00 -7.61
C SER A 386 12.75 -7.60 -8.46
N ILE A 387 12.76 -8.07 -9.70
CA ILE A 387 13.71 -7.66 -10.72
C ILE A 387 12.95 -7.31 -12.01
N THR A 388 13.26 -6.14 -12.57
CA THR A 388 12.78 -5.73 -13.88
C THR A 388 13.98 -5.55 -14.80
N ILE A 389 13.94 -6.20 -15.96
CA ILE A 389 14.93 -6.02 -17.03
C ILE A 389 14.16 -5.57 -18.26
N GLY A 390 14.66 -4.55 -18.95
CA GLY A 390 14.00 -4.06 -20.15
C GLY A 390 14.94 -3.28 -21.04
N THR A 391 14.45 -2.95 -22.23
CA THR A 391 15.14 -2.06 -23.16
C THR A 391 14.13 -1.18 -23.88
N GLU A 392 14.48 0.09 -23.99
CA GLU A 392 13.76 1.06 -24.81
C GLU A 392 14.57 1.36 -26.07
N ALA A 393 13.91 1.39 -27.23
CA ALA A 393 14.49 1.78 -28.51
C ALA A 393 13.76 3.04 -29.00
N ASN A 394 14.51 4.13 -29.15
CA ASN A 394 14.00 5.39 -29.66
C ASN A 394 14.55 5.61 -31.07
N TYR A 395 13.65 5.79 -32.04
CA TYR A 395 13.97 6.08 -33.42
C TYR A 395 13.55 7.51 -33.76
N LEU A 396 14.56 8.35 -34.03
CA LEU A 396 14.39 9.75 -34.45
C LEU A 396 13.55 10.62 -33.49
N SER A 397 13.48 10.26 -32.20
CA SER A 397 12.64 10.94 -31.19
C SER A 397 11.14 10.91 -31.49
N ASN A 398 10.72 10.19 -32.52
CA ASN A 398 9.32 10.12 -32.95
C ASN A 398 8.69 8.80 -32.52
N TRP A 399 9.40 7.69 -32.75
CA TRP A 399 8.94 6.35 -32.36
C TRP A 399 9.72 5.85 -31.16
N VAL A 400 9.01 5.41 -30.13
CA VAL A 400 9.61 4.78 -28.94
C VAL A 400 8.98 3.41 -28.76
N PHE A 401 9.81 2.37 -28.82
CA PHE A 401 9.42 0.99 -28.52
C PHE A 401 10.05 0.56 -27.20
N ASP A 402 9.28 -0.06 -26.33
CA ASP A 402 9.74 -0.53 -25.03
C ASP A 402 9.33 -1.99 -24.84
N ILE A 403 10.26 -2.80 -24.35
CA ILE A 403 9.98 -4.16 -23.87
C ILE A 403 10.64 -4.35 -22.50
N SER A 404 9.91 -4.94 -21.57
CA SER A 404 10.45 -5.31 -20.26
C SER A 404 9.79 -6.56 -19.70
N TYR A 405 10.54 -7.27 -18.87
CA TYR A 405 10.07 -8.38 -18.07
C TYR A 405 10.29 -8.06 -16.59
N THR A 406 9.27 -8.31 -15.78
CA THR A 406 9.34 -8.19 -14.32
C THR A 406 9.08 -9.55 -13.68
N ASN A 407 9.98 -9.96 -12.79
CA ASN A 407 9.84 -11.15 -11.97
C ASN A 407 9.74 -10.76 -10.49
N PHE A 408 8.76 -11.34 -9.79
CA PHE A 408 8.58 -11.22 -8.34
C PHE A 408 8.97 -12.54 -7.67
N PHE A 409 9.74 -12.47 -6.60
CA PHE A 409 10.22 -13.68 -5.92
C PHE A 409 10.60 -13.42 -4.46
N GLY A 410 10.79 -14.47 -3.68
CA GLY A 410 11.09 -14.35 -2.24
C GLY A 410 9.90 -13.83 -1.41
N GLY A 411 10.06 -13.78 -0.09
CA GLY A 411 8.99 -13.41 0.86
C GLY A 411 7.93 -14.48 1.13
N GLY A 412 8.05 -15.66 0.51
CA GLY A 412 7.18 -16.81 0.77
C GLY A 412 5.71 -16.49 0.51
N SER A 413 4.82 -17.01 1.37
CA SER A 413 3.37 -16.79 1.29
C SER A 413 2.94 -15.35 1.56
N PHE A 414 3.81 -14.52 2.16
CA PHE A 414 3.52 -13.12 2.48
C PHE A 414 3.79 -12.18 1.29
N ASN A 415 4.52 -12.66 0.28
CA ASN A 415 4.62 -11.95 -0.98
C ASN A 415 3.42 -12.33 -1.87
N LEU A 416 2.31 -11.62 -1.69
CA LEU A 416 1.05 -11.85 -2.39
C LEU A 416 1.12 -11.62 -3.92
N ILE A 417 2.25 -11.15 -4.43
CA ILE A 417 2.49 -10.93 -5.86
C ILE A 417 3.60 -11.83 -6.42
N HIS A 418 4.08 -12.82 -5.65
CA HIS A 418 5.19 -13.71 -6.04
C HIS A 418 4.95 -14.47 -7.34
N ASP A 419 3.70 -14.76 -7.70
CA ASP A 419 3.32 -15.50 -8.90
C ASP A 419 2.83 -14.60 -10.04
N ARG A 420 3.10 -13.28 -9.95
CA ARG A 420 2.52 -12.25 -10.82
C ARG A 420 3.50 -11.66 -11.83
N ASP A 421 4.38 -12.50 -12.35
CA ASP A 421 5.36 -12.12 -13.35
C ASP A 421 4.70 -11.69 -14.66
N PHE A 422 5.27 -10.68 -15.33
CA PHE A 422 4.68 -10.18 -16.57
C PHE A 422 5.73 -9.64 -17.54
N VAL A 423 5.37 -9.71 -18.83
CA VAL A 423 6.06 -9.03 -19.92
C VAL A 423 5.22 -7.81 -20.33
N GLN A 424 5.86 -6.67 -20.47
CA GLN A 424 5.27 -5.44 -20.97
C GLN A 424 5.90 -5.10 -22.31
N VAL A 425 5.05 -4.73 -23.28
CA VAL A 425 5.45 -4.21 -24.57
C VAL A 425 4.66 -2.93 -24.83
N ALA A 426 5.35 -1.86 -25.23
CA ALA A 426 4.73 -0.59 -25.56
C ALA A 426 5.33 0.02 -26.83
N ALA A 427 4.50 0.72 -27.60
CA ALA A 427 4.91 1.55 -28.73
C ALA A 427 4.28 2.93 -28.58
N ARG A 428 5.08 3.99 -28.69
CA ARG A 428 4.64 5.38 -28.58
C ARG A 428 5.09 6.14 -29.82
N TYR A 429 4.22 7.05 -30.28
CA TYR A 429 4.51 7.95 -31.38
C TYR A 429 4.22 9.40 -30.97
N SER A 430 5.21 10.28 -31.14
CA SER A 430 5.02 11.73 -31.01
C SER A 430 4.79 12.35 -32.39
N PHE A 431 3.72 13.14 -32.52
CA PHE A 431 3.36 13.88 -33.73
C PHE A 431 3.81 15.33 -33.66
#